data_AF-A0AAV5J094-F1
#
_entry.id   AF-A0AAV5J094-F1
#
_cell.length_a   1.000
_cell.length_b   1.000
_cell.length_c   1.000
_cell.angle_alpha   90.00
_cell.angle_beta   90.00
_cell.angle_gamma   90.00
#
_symmetry.space_group_name_H-M   'P 1'
#
loop_
_entity.id
_entity.type
_entity.pdbx_description
1 polymer ?
#
loop_
_entity_poly.entity_id
_entity_poly.type
_entity_poly.pdbx_seq_one_letter_code
_entity_poly.pdbx_strand_id
1 'polypeptide(L)'
;MLQPGHILRSMGFSITIAHTKFYFPDPSDHPDFAFLPISDDLSHRDISSMDFISMFSSLNSSCKSPLLPSVTQIMEKQVHHDVLLCLIYDEFMYFAEAVAHELKLPSIILTTGSAANLLISPLHKIASTSTSSSAKEDRRCIEWLDKQTLNSVLYVSLGSIASVTNKDIREMAEDLANSRQPFLWVLRPGSILLEDFNEIVKDRGYIMN
;
A
#
# COMPACT_ATOMS: atom_id res chain seq x y z
N MET A 1 -1.88 -4.60 -5.08
CA MET A 1 -2.43 -5.00 -6.40
C MET A 1 -1.51 -5.89 -7.25
N LEU A 2 -0.18 -5.89 -7.05
CA LEU A 2 0.75 -6.67 -7.92
C LEU A 2 0.57 -8.18 -7.84
N GLN A 3 0.29 -8.72 -6.65
CA GLN A 3 0.13 -10.17 -6.46
C GLN A 3 -1.02 -10.77 -7.29
N PRO A 4 -2.26 -10.23 -7.25
CA PRO A 4 -3.31 -10.62 -8.20
C PRO A 4 -2.87 -10.51 -9.66
N GLY A 5 -2.08 -9.48 -10.01
CA GLY A 5 -1.53 -9.32 -11.36
C GLY A 5 -0.67 -10.51 -11.82
N HIS A 6 0.22 -11.02 -10.95
CA HIS A 6 1.05 -12.19 -11.29
C HIS A 6 0.20 -13.45 -11.51
N ILE A 7 -0.84 -13.64 -10.70
CA ILE A 7 -1.77 -14.76 -10.85
C ILE A 7 -2.51 -14.68 -12.18
N LEU A 8 -3.10 -13.53 -12.50
CA LEU A 8 -3.78 -13.33 -13.78
C LEU A 8 -2.82 -13.51 -14.96
N ARG A 9 -1.58 -13.05 -14.83
CA ARG A 9 -0.57 -13.26 -15.88
C ARG A 9 -0.27 -14.75 -16.09
N SER A 10 -0.17 -15.53 -15.01
CA SER A 10 0.01 -16.99 -15.10
C SER A 10 -1.16 -17.70 -15.79
N MET A 11 -2.34 -17.08 -15.83
CA MET A 11 -3.53 -17.56 -16.54
C MET A 11 -3.57 -17.10 -18.02
N GLY A 12 -2.56 -16.37 -18.49
CA GLY A 12 -2.44 -15.91 -19.88
C GLY A 12 -2.92 -14.48 -20.15
N PHE A 13 -3.43 -13.76 -19.14
CA PHE A 13 -3.85 -12.36 -19.33
C PHE A 13 -2.65 -11.43 -19.50
N SER A 14 -2.76 -10.41 -20.36
CA SER A 14 -1.82 -9.29 -20.38
C SER A 14 -2.23 -8.27 -19.32
N ILE A 15 -1.27 -7.73 -18.57
CA ILE A 15 -1.53 -6.82 -17.44
C ILE A 15 -0.81 -5.50 -17.65
N THR A 16 -1.59 -4.42 -17.65
CA THR A 16 -1.09 -3.05 -17.61
C THR A 16 -1.39 -2.44 -16.25
N ILE A 17 -0.35 -2.01 -15.54
CA ILE A 17 -0.45 -1.35 -14.24
C ILE A 17 -0.51 0.15 -14.46
N ALA A 18 -1.72 0.69 -14.33
CA ALA A 18 -1.96 2.10 -14.11
C ALA A 18 -1.47 2.50 -12.72
N HIS A 19 -0.50 3.40 -12.62
CA HIS A 19 0.03 3.85 -11.34
C HIS A 19 0.19 5.37 -11.30
N THR A 20 0.00 5.93 -10.11
CA THR A 20 0.29 7.33 -9.84
C THR A 20 1.80 7.50 -9.56
N LYS A 21 2.27 8.73 -9.32
CA LYS A 21 3.70 8.96 -9.03
C LYS A 21 4.09 8.52 -7.63
N PHE A 22 3.10 8.21 -6.79
CA PHE A 22 3.28 7.91 -5.38
C PHE A 22 3.18 6.40 -5.11
N TYR A 23 4.17 5.83 -4.41
CA TYR A 23 4.27 4.38 -4.12
C TYR A 23 4.06 3.46 -5.33
N PHE A 24 4.64 3.83 -6.48
CA PHE A 24 4.64 2.95 -7.63
C PHE A 24 5.72 1.87 -7.50
N PRO A 25 5.46 0.64 -7.96
CA PRO A 25 6.48 -0.40 -8.01
C PRO A 25 7.51 -0.07 -9.07
N ASP A 26 8.79 -0.39 -8.81
CA ASP A 26 9.83 -0.25 -9.82
C ASP A 26 9.52 -1.20 -11.00
N PRO A 27 9.32 -0.68 -12.22
CA PRO A 27 9.04 -1.53 -13.38
C PRO A 27 10.14 -2.57 -13.66
N SER A 28 11.39 -2.30 -13.26
CA SER A 28 12.50 -3.23 -13.45
C SER A 28 12.38 -4.49 -12.60
N ASP A 29 11.67 -4.42 -11.46
CA ASP A 29 11.36 -5.58 -10.61
C ASP A 29 10.20 -6.43 -11.17
N HIS A 30 9.49 -5.92 -12.19
CA HIS A 30 8.27 -6.53 -12.74
C HIS A 30 8.22 -6.48 -14.28
N PRO A 31 9.19 -7.07 -14.99
CA PRO A 31 9.32 -6.95 -16.45
C PRO A 31 8.15 -7.57 -17.24
N ASP A 32 7.35 -8.43 -16.60
CA ASP A 32 6.21 -9.11 -17.24
C ASP A 32 4.94 -8.24 -17.32
N PHE A 33 4.98 -7.03 -16.75
CA PHE A 33 3.87 -6.08 -16.77
C PHE A 33 4.19 -4.86 -17.62
N ALA A 34 3.16 -4.32 -18.28
CA ALA A 34 3.22 -2.98 -18.85
C ALA A 34 2.89 -1.96 -17.76
N PHE A 35 3.52 -0.78 -17.81
CA PHE A 35 3.32 0.30 -16.84
C PHE A 35 2.76 1.54 -17.54
N LEU A 36 1.69 2.09 -16.96
CA LEU A 36 1.02 3.29 -17.43
C LEU A 36 1.04 4.35 -16.30
N PRO A 37 1.95 5.33 -16.37
CA PRO A 37 2.00 6.40 -15.38
C PRO A 37 0.81 7.35 -15.58
N ILE A 38 0.18 7.74 -14.48
CA ILE A 38 -0.97 8.67 -14.44
C ILE A 38 -0.59 9.87 -13.58
N SER A 39 -0.85 11.08 -14.08
CA SER A 39 -0.68 12.28 -13.27
C SER A 39 -1.73 12.30 -12.16
N ASP A 40 -1.27 12.48 -10.93
CA ASP A 40 -2.09 12.68 -9.74
C ASP A 40 -2.15 14.17 -9.34
N ASP A 41 -1.35 15.03 -9.99
CA ASP A 41 -1.18 16.45 -9.68
C ASP A 41 -0.79 16.73 -8.21
N LEU A 42 -0.23 15.72 -7.54
CA LEU A 42 0.22 15.81 -6.14
C LEU A 42 1.74 15.85 -6.06
N SER A 43 2.29 16.71 -5.19
CA SER A 43 3.70 16.66 -4.82
C SER A 43 3.92 15.80 -3.57
N HIS A 44 5.13 15.27 -3.40
CA HIS A 44 5.50 14.50 -2.19
C HIS A 44 5.29 15.27 -0.88
N ARG A 45 5.39 16.61 -0.91
CA ARG A 45 5.20 17.45 0.28
C ARG A 45 3.73 17.55 0.66
N ASP A 46 2.84 17.66 -0.32
CA ASP A 46 1.41 17.79 -0.09
C ASP A 46 0.88 16.55 0.64
N ILE A 47 1.25 15.36 0.19
CA ILE A 47 0.76 14.09 0.72
C ILE A 47 1.22 13.84 2.16
N SER A 48 2.47 14.16 2.51
CA SER A 48 3.00 13.96 3.87
C SER A 48 2.26 14.78 4.95
N SER A 49 1.56 15.82 4.53
CA SER A 49 0.79 16.71 5.39
C SER A 49 -0.72 16.45 5.37
N MET A 50 -1.20 15.68 4.39
CA MET A 50 -2.62 15.43 4.18
C MET A 50 -3.11 14.25 5.00
N ASP A 51 -4.32 14.37 5.56
CA ASP A 51 -5.01 13.22 6.12
C ASP A 51 -5.43 12.23 5.01
N PHE A 52 -5.76 11.01 5.44
CA PHE A 52 -6.14 9.92 4.56
C PHE A 52 -7.30 10.29 3.62
N ILE A 53 -8.36 10.92 4.14
CA ILE A 53 -9.57 11.23 3.36
C ILE A 53 -9.23 12.28 2.30
N SER A 54 -8.48 13.31 2.69
CA SER A 54 -8.01 14.36 1.80
C SER A 54 -7.13 13.79 0.68
N MET A 55 -6.20 12.89 1.01
CA MET A 55 -5.32 12.23 0.04
C MET A 55 -6.13 11.48 -1.04
N PHE A 56 -7.04 10.59 -0.64
CA PHE A 56 -7.86 9.86 -1.62
C PHE A 56 -8.80 10.78 -2.40
N SER A 57 -9.37 11.79 -1.76
CA SER A 57 -10.26 12.75 -2.45
C SER A 57 -9.51 13.48 -3.57
N SER A 58 -8.29 13.94 -3.31
CA SER A 58 -7.45 14.59 -4.33
C SER A 58 -7.03 13.65 -5.44
N LEU A 59 -6.64 12.40 -5.11
CA LEU A 59 -6.35 11.38 -6.13
C LEU A 59 -7.56 11.17 -7.05
N ASN A 60 -8.75 11.03 -6.47
CA ASN A 60 -9.96 10.80 -7.23
C ASN A 60 -10.40 12.00 -8.07
N SER A 61 -10.13 13.24 -7.63
CA SER A 61 -10.38 14.42 -8.44
C SER A 61 -9.42 14.57 -9.61
N SER A 62 -8.14 14.23 -9.41
CA SER A 62 -7.08 14.49 -10.39
C SER A 62 -6.89 13.36 -11.40
N CYS A 63 -7.02 12.10 -10.98
CA CYS A 63 -6.63 10.95 -11.80
C CYS A 63 -7.64 10.55 -12.88
N LYS A 64 -8.93 10.95 -12.77
CA LYS A 64 -9.94 10.61 -13.79
C LYS A 64 -9.56 11.16 -15.17
N SER A 65 -9.23 12.45 -15.21
CA SER A 65 -8.91 13.20 -16.43
C SER A 65 -7.77 12.59 -17.25
N PRO A 66 -6.62 12.20 -16.65
CA PRO A 66 -5.54 11.52 -17.38
C PRO A 66 -5.78 10.03 -17.62
N LEU A 67 -6.52 9.32 -16.76
CA LEU A 67 -6.78 7.89 -16.95
C LEU A 67 -7.68 7.64 -18.17
N LEU A 68 -8.78 8.39 -18.30
CA LEU A 68 -9.78 8.20 -19.35
C LEU A 68 -9.16 8.15 -20.78
N PRO A 69 -8.44 9.16 -21.27
CA PRO A 69 -7.86 9.13 -22.61
C PRO A 69 -6.81 8.03 -22.77
N SER A 70 -6.10 7.66 -21.70
CA SER A 70 -5.10 6.58 -21.73
C SER A 70 -5.76 5.22 -21.96
N VAL A 71 -6.88 4.95 -21.27
CA VAL A 71 -7.66 3.71 -21.47
C VAL A 71 -8.30 3.69 -22.86
N THR A 72 -8.87 4.82 -23.31
CA THR A 72 -9.42 4.94 -24.67
C THR A 72 -8.36 4.63 -25.73
N GLN A 73 -7.16 5.19 -25.59
CA GLN A 73 -6.07 4.94 -26.53
C GLN A 73 -5.63 3.47 -26.53
N ILE A 74 -5.63 2.81 -25.37
CA ILE A 74 -5.35 1.37 -25.29
C ILE A 74 -6.41 0.60 -26.06
N MET A 75 -7.70 0.91 -25.88
CA MET A 75 -8.81 0.26 -26.58
C MET A 75 -8.74 0.46 -28.11
N GLU A 76 -8.38 1.66 -28.56
CA GLU A 76 -8.29 1.98 -30.00
C GLU A 76 -7.15 1.24 -30.72
N LYS A 77 -6.05 0.94 -30.01
CA LYS A 77 -4.88 0.26 -30.57
C LYS A 77 -5.06 -1.26 -30.71
N GLN A 78 -6.21 -1.81 -30.31
CA GLN A 78 -6.40 -3.26 -30.23
C GLN A 78 -6.72 -3.85 -31.60
N VAL A 79 -5.86 -4.76 -32.04
CA VAL A 79 -6.13 -5.69 -33.14
C VAL A 79 -6.77 -6.94 -32.53
N HIS A 80 -7.67 -7.62 -33.26
CA HIS A 80 -8.63 -8.68 -32.87
C HIS A 80 -8.28 -9.71 -31.75
N HIS A 81 -7.05 -9.80 -31.26
CA HIS A 81 -6.61 -10.69 -30.17
C HIS A 81 -6.18 -10.00 -28.86
N ASP A 82 -6.10 -8.67 -28.81
CA ASP A 82 -5.54 -7.92 -27.66
C ASP A 82 -6.59 -7.00 -27.01
N VAL A 83 -7.81 -7.52 -26.80
CA VAL A 83 -8.95 -6.72 -26.31
C VAL A 83 -8.80 -6.38 -24.82
N LEU A 84 -9.11 -5.14 -24.43
CA LEU A 84 -9.11 -4.70 -23.03
C LEU A 84 -10.34 -5.30 -22.37
N LEU A 85 -10.12 -6.31 -21.55
CA LEU A 85 -11.21 -7.10 -20.99
C LEU A 85 -11.89 -6.43 -19.81
N CYS A 86 -11.12 -5.78 -18.93
CA CYS A 86 -11.62 -5.32 -17.63
C CYS A 86 -10.68 -4.30 -17.00
N LEU A 87 -11.23 -3.36 -16.21
CA LEU A 87 -10.46 -2.55 -15.26
C LEU A 87 -10.51 -3.18 -13.87
N ILE A 88 -9.36 -3.33 -13.21
CA ILE A 88 -9.27 -3.80 -11.82
C ILE A 88 -8.70 -2.64 -11.00
N TYR A 89 -9.41 -2.22 -9.95
CA TYR A 89 -9.00 -1.07 -9.13
C TYR A 89 -9.30 -1.29 -7.66
N ASP A 90 -8.55 -0.60 -6.80
CA ASP A 90 -8.77 -0.61 -5.35
C ASP A 90 -10.02 0.18 -4.98
N GLU A 91 -10.75 -0.24 -3.94
CA GLU A 91 -12.02 0.37 -3.50
C GLU A 91 -11.94 1.88 -3.22
N PHE A 92 -10.77 2.40 -2.85
CA PHE A 92 -10.59 3.84 -2.63
C PHE A 92 -10.32 4.63 -3.93
N MET A 93 -10.11 3.98 -5.07
CA MET A 93 -9.78 4.58 -6.36
C MET A 93 -11.00 4.65 -7.29
N TYR A 94 -12.12 5.19 -6.79
CA TYR A 94 -13.40 5.26 -7.52
C TYR A 94 -13.38 6.12 -8.80
N PHE A 95 -12.33 6.91 -9.05
CA PHE A 95 -12.12 7.53 -10.36
C PHE A 95 -11.99 6.48 -11.48
N ALA A 96 -11.44 5.30 -11.19
CA ALA A 96 -11.34 4.19 -12.13
C ALA A 96 -12.72 3.58 -12.43
N GLU A 97 -13.62 3.53 -11.44
CA GLU A 97 -15.03 3.17 -11.66
C GLU A 97 -15.69 4.13 -12.66
N ALA A 98 -15.51 5.43 -12.45
CA ALA A 98 -16.09 6.44 -13.33
C ALA A 98 -15.59 6.29 -14.78
N VAL A 99 -14.31 5.95 -14.98
CA VAL A 99 -13.75 5.65 -16.31
C VAL A 99 -14.34 4.36 -16.88
N ALA A 100 -14.41 3.29 -16.10
CA ALA A 100 -14.99 2.01 -16.54
C ALA A 100 -16.45 2.20 -16.99
N HIS A 101 -17.24 2.92 -16.21
CA HIS A 101 -18.63 3.22 -16.53
C HIS A 101 -18.77 4.06 -17.80
N GLU A 102 -17.96 5.10 -17.96
CA GLU A 102 -17.97 5.99 -19.13
C GLU A 102 -17.61 5.25 -20.43
N LEU A 103 -16.65 4.32 -20.35
CA LEU A 103 -16.22 3.48 -21.48
C LEU A 103 -17.03 2.19 -21.64
N LYS A 104 -18.01 1.93 -20.76
CA LYS A 104 -18.80 0.69 -20.70
C LYS A 104 -17.93 -0.57 -20.61
N LEU A 105 -16.81 -0.46 -19.90
CA LEU A 105 -15.91 -1.57 -19.63
C LEU A 105 -16.37 -2.36 -18.40
N PRO A 106 -16.26 -3.70 -18.42
CA PRO A 106 -16.34 -4.48 -17.20
C PRO A 106 -15.31 -4.00 -16.18
N SER A 107 -15.67 -4.05 -14.90
CA SER A 107 -14.73 -3.73 -13.84
C SER A 107 -14.85 -4.66 -12.63
N ILE A 108 -13.73 -4.78 -11.91
CA ILE A 108 -13.61 -5.53 -10.67
C ILE A 108 -13.02 -4.59 -9.61
N ILE A 109 -13.71 -4.50 -8.48
CA ILE A 109 -13.24 -3.77 -7.30
C ILE A 109 -12.44 -4.73 -6.42
N LEU A 110 -11.24 -4.32 -6.02
CA LEU A 110 -10.39 -5.01 -5.07
C LEU A 110 -10.48 -4.32 -3.70
N THR A 111 -11.06 -5.01 -2.72
CA THR A 111 -11.07 -4.59 -1.32
C THR A 111 -9.86 -5.16 -0.60
N THR A 112 -8.99 -4.29 -0.12
CA THR A 112 -7.83 -4.65 0.72
C THR A 112 -8.08 -4.42 2.21
N GLY A 113 -9.21 -3.77 2.55
CA GLY A 113 -9.68 -3.58 3.92
C GLY A 113 -10.20 -4.87 4.57
N SER A 114 -10.64 -4.73 5.82
CA SER A 114 -11.23 -5.85 6.57
C SER A 114 -12.46 -6.39 5.85
N ALA A 115 -12.60 -7.72 5.76
CA ALA A 115 -13.81 -8.35 5.23
C ALA A 115 -15.07 -7.96 6.03
N ALA A 116 -14.92 -7.50 7.27
CA ALA A 116 -16.04 -6.96 8.05
C ALA A 116 -16.65 -5.69 7.43
N ASN A 117 -15.85 -4.90 6.68
CA ASN A 117 -16.36 -3.71 5.99
C ASN A 117 -17.38 -4.08 4.90
N LEU A 118 -17.34 -5.31 4.39
CA LEU A 118 -18.29 -5.81 3.39
C LEU A 118 -19.68 -6.06 3.98
N LEU A 119 -19.82 -6.13 5.30
CA LEU A 119 -21.13 -6.21 5.96
C LEU A 119 -21.89 -4.88 5.88
N ILE A 120 -21.20 -3.79 5.55
CA ILE A 120 -21.74 -2.43 5.51
C ILE A 120 -21.97 -1.97 4.06
N SER A 121 -21.34 -2.63 3.07
CA SER A 121 -21.44 -2.26 1.66
C SER A 121 -22.26 -3.29 0.85
N PRO A 122 -23.28 -2.90 0.08
CA PRO A 122 -24.01 -3.82 -0.77
C PRO A 122 -23.20 -4.09 -2.06
N LEU A 123 -22.95 -5.38 -2.35
CA LEU A 123 -22.07 -5.96 -3.39
C LEU A 123 -20.63 -6.11 -2.86
N HIS A 124 -19.99 -7.28 -2.94
CA HIS A 124 -19.24 -7.76 -4.12
C HIS A 124 -18.76 -9.22 -3.91
N LYS A 125 -18.53 -9.96 -5.01
CA LYS A 125 -17.86 -11.28 -5.00
C LYS A 125 -16.37 -11.11 -4.74
N ILE A 126 -15.82 -11.92 -3.83
CA ILE A 126 -14.41 -11.85 -3.39
C ILE A 126 -13.65 -13.05 -3.95
N ALA A 127 -12.48 -12.80 -4.54
CA ALA A 127 -11.41 -13.79 -4.63
C ALA A 127 -10.38 -13.47 -3.54
N SER A 128 -10.18 -14.38 -2.60
CA SER A 128 -9.11 -14.27 -1.60
C SER A 128 -7.86 -14.95 -2.13
N THR A 129 -6.74 -14.24 -2.11
CA THR A 129 -5.42 -14.81 -2.38
C THR A 129 -4.46 -14.34 -1.32
N SER A 130 -3.85 -15.28 -0.61
CA SER A 130 -2.74 -15.05 0.30
C SER A 130 -1.43 -15.33 -0.42
N THR A 131 -0.50 -14.36 -0.40
CA THR A 131 0.92 -14.62 -0.75
C THR A 131 1.85 -13.58 -0.12
N SER A 132 3.09 -13.99 0.12
CA SER A 132 4.22 -13.23 0.69
C SER A 132 4.91 -12.32 -0.33
N SER A 133 5.49 -11.21 0.14
CA SER A 133 6.32 -10.30 -0.66
C SER A 133 7.81 -10.68 -0.57
N SER A 134 8.50 -10.74 -1.71
CA SER A 134 9.95 -10.90 -1.80
C SER A 134 10.64 -9.53 -1.84
N ALA A 135 10.74 -8.84 -0.70
CA ALA A 135 11.69 -7.76 -0.54
C ALA A 135 13.02 -8.34 -0.02
N LYS A 136 14.16 -7.72 -0.33
CA LYS A 136 15.44 -8.07 0.33
C LYS A 136 15.30 -7.74 1.82
N GLU A 137 15.07 -8.77 2.61
CA GLU A 137 14.82 -8.64 4.03
C GLU A 137 16.08 -8.15 4.74
N ASP A 138 15.96 -7.05 5.48
CA ASP A 138 16.96 -6.71 6.47
C ASP A 138 16.90 -7.72 7.61
N ARG A 139 17.80 -8.71 7.56
CA ARG A 139 17.80 -9.85 8.49
C ARG A 139 18.22 -9.45 9.92
N ARG A 140 18.72 -8.23 10.15
CA ARG A 140 19.21 -7.80 11.46
C ARG A 140 18.12 -7.85 12.54
N CYS A 141 16.88 -7.51 12.20
CA CYS A 141 15.77 -7.63 13.14
C CYS A 141 15.43 -9.09 13.46
N ILE A 142 15.53 -9.98 12.47
CA ILE A 142 15.32 -11.42 12.64
C ILE A 142 16.41 -12.02 13.53
N GLU A 143 17.68 -11.67 13.30
CA GLU A 143 18.80 -12.12 14.14
C GLU A 143 18.70 -11.62 15.60
N TRP A 144 18.07 -10.46 15.82
CA TRP A 144 17.76 -9.98 17.16
C TRP A 144 16.60 -10.76 17.81
N LEU A 145 15.56 -11.08 17.04
CA LEU A 145 14.41 -11.89 17.47
C LEU A 145 14.81 -13.33 17.83
N ASP A 146 15.72 -13.94 17.07
CA ASP A 146 16.22 -15.30 17.29
C ASP A 146 16.88 -15.49 18.66
N LYS A 147 17.30 -14.39 19.31
CA LYS A 147 17.92 -14.39 20.65
C LYS A 147 16.90 -14.23 21.79
N GLN A 148 15.64 -13.96 21.48
CA GLN A 148 14.59 -13.71 22.47
C GLN A 148 13.91 -15.01 22.89
N THR A 149 13.23 -14.97 24.03
CA THR A 149 12.40 -16.12 24.47
C THR A 149 11.15 -16.20 23.58
N LEU A 150 10.67 -17.42 23.34
CA LEU A 150 9.47 -17.64 22.55
C LEU A 150 8.28 -16.88 23.16
N ASN A 151 7.50 -16.18 22.31
CA ASN A 151 6.32 -15.39 22.70
C ASN A 151 6.59 -14.26 23.72
N SER A 152 7.83 -13.75 23.81
CA SER A 152 8.20 -12.72 24.80
C SER A 152 8.34 -11.31 24.23
N VAL A 153 8.27 -11.12 22.91
CA VAL A 153 8.54 -9.83 22.25
C VAL A 153 7.24 -9.16 21.84
N LEU A 154 7.08 -7.90 22.24
CA LEU A 154 6.02 -7.04 21.72
C LEU A 154 6.40 -6.48 20.35
N TYR A 155 5.59 -6.73 19.33
CA TYR A 155 5.71 -6.05 18.03
C TYR A 155 4.84 -4.79 18.00
N VAL A 156 5.45 -3.66 17.66
CA VAL A 156 4.77 -2.36 17.57
C VAL A 156 4.98 -1.76 16.20
N SER A 157 3.89 -1.46 15.50
CA SER A 157 3.89 -0.74 14.23
C SER A 157 2.54 -0.04 14.02
N LEU A 158 2.56 1.20 13.55
CA LEU A 158 1.37 1.98 13.22
C LEU A 158 1.09 2.00 11.71
N GLY A 159 1.67 1.06 10.97
CA GLY A 159 1.59 0.97 9.52
C GLY A 159 2.20 2.19 8.82
N SER A 160 1.96 2.31 7.51
CA SER A 160 2.44 3.43 6.68
C SER A 160 1.48 4.62 6.61
N ILE A 161 0.22 4.44 7.02
CA ILE A 161 -0.88 5.36 6.72
C ILE A 161 -1.28 6.23 7.91
N ALA A 162 -1.31 5.70 9.13
CA ALA A 162 -1.81 6.42 10.31
C ALA A 162 -1.07 7.75 10.53
N SER A 163 -1.76 8.87 10.77
CA SER A 163 -1.08 10.10 11.21
C SER A 163 -0.80 10.01 12.70
N VAL A 164 0.46 10.18 13.09
CA VAL A 164 0.93 10.00 14.47
C VAL A 164 1.71 11.23 14.88
N THR A 165 1.33 11.86 15.98
CA THR A 165 2.01 13.07 16.44
C THR A 165 3.28 12.72 17.20
N ASN A 166 4.21 13.67 17.29
CA ASN A 166 5.40 13.51 18.16
C ASN A 166 5.02 13.31 19.64
N LYS A 167 3.84 13.80 20.05
CA LYS A 167 3.32 13.56 21.39
C LYS A 167 2.95 12.08 21.56
N ASP A 168 2.21 11.51 20.61
CA ASP A 168 1.82 10.09 20.66
C ASP A 168 3.06 9.17 20.63
N ILE A 169 4.06 9.49 19.80
CA ILE A 169 5.33 8.75 19.75
C ILE A 169 6.05 8.81 21.09
N ARG A 170 6.07 9.98 21.75
CA ARG A 170 6.70 10.13 23.07
C ARG A 170 5.99 9.32 24.15
N GLU A 171 4.66 9.39 24.19
CA GLU A 171 3.87 8.63 25.15
C GLU A 171 4.08 7.12 24.95
N MET A 172 4.10 6.64 23.70
CA MET A 172 4.43 5.25 23.39
C MET A 172 5.85 4.87 23.81
N ALA A 173 6.83 5.76 23.62
CA ALA A 173 8.20 5.52 24.05
C ALA A 173 8.29 5.40 25.58
N GLU A 174 7.60 6.26 26.33
CA GLU A 174 7.54 6.20 27.78
C GLU A 174 6.87 4.89 28.27
N ASP A 175 5.78 4.48 27.63
CA ASP A 175 5.10 3.22 27.95
C ASP A 175 5.99 2.00 27.66
N LEU A 176 6.69 2.00 26.52
CA LEU A 176 7.65 0.95 26.18
C LEU A 176 8.83 0.94 27.16
N ALA A 177 9.32 2.11 27.59
CA ALA A 177 10.34 2.26 28.61
C ALA A 177 9.90 1.64 29.95
N ASN A 178 8.64 1.84 30.33
CA ASN A 178 8.09 1.37 31.61
C ASN A 178 7.60 -0.08 31.60
N SER A 179 7.25 -0.64 30.43
CA SER A 179 6.69 -1.99 30.30
C SER A 179 7.64 -3.12 30.76
N ARG A 180 8.95 -2.87 30.72
CA ARG A 180 10.03 -3.86 30.97
C ARG A 180 9.95 -5.12 30.09
N GLN A 181 9.13 -5.11 29.03
CA GLN A 181 9.05 -6.20 28.06
C GLN A 181 10.09 -5.99 26.95
N PRO A 182 10.64 -7.06 26.37
CA PRO A 182 11.32 -6.98 25.08
C PRO A 182 10.37 -6.49 24.00
N PHE A 183 10.83 -5.62 23.10
CA PHE A 183 9.99 -5.08 22.02
C PHE A 183 10.75 -4.86 20.73
N LEU A 184 10.04 -5.02 19.61
CA LEU A 184 10.45 -4.62 18.28
C LEU A 184 9.51 -3.49 17.82
N TRP A 185 10.05 -2.29 17.62
CA TRP A 185 9.27 -1.13 17.21
C TRP A 185 9.68 -0.64 15.83
N VAL A 186 8.72 -0.58 14.90
CA VAL A 186 8.88 0.01 13.58
C VAL A 186 8.45 1.47 13.64
N LEU A 187 9.41 2.37 13.51
CA LEU A 187 9.22 3.81 13.38
C LEU A 187 9.29 4.23 11.92
N ARG A 188 8.59 5.32 11.59
CA ARG A 188 8.68 5.90 10.25
C ARG A 188 9.88 6.84 10.15
N PRO A 189 10.50 6.97 8.97
CA PRO A 189 11.51 7.98 8.73
C PRO A 189 11.03 9.38 9.15
N GLY A 190 11.87 10.10 9.91
CA GLY A 190 11.54 11.43 10.44
C GLY A 190 10.82 11.45 11.80
N SER A 191 10.51 10.28 12.38
CA SER A 191 9.99 10.20 13.75
C SER A 191 11.03 10.71 14.76
N ILE A 192 10.61 11.52 15.73
CA ILE A 192 11.49 12.10 16.75
C ILE A 192 11.36 11.33 18.05
N LEU A 193 12.44 10.63 18.44
CA LEU A 193 12.58 10.03 19.76
C LEU A 193 13.34 10.94 20.72
N LEU A 194 13.21 10.67 22.02
CA LEU A 194 14.09 11.23 23.05
C LEU A 194 15.53 10.74 22.82
N GLU A 195 16.51 11.63 22.99
CA GLU A 195 17.94 11.35 22.72
C GLU A 195 18.43 10.10 23.48
N ASP A 196 17.98 9.90 24.71
CA ASP A 196 18.42 8.80 25.56
C ASP A 196 17.58 7.53 25.42
N PHE A 197 16.49 7.54 24.63
CA PHE A 197 15.55 6.40 24.57
C PHE A 197 16.22 5.11 24.13
N ASN A 198 17.07 5.19 23.09
CA ASN A 198 17.81 4.04 22.58
C ASN A 198 18.74 3.44 23.64
N GLU A 199 19.36 4.27 24.48
CA GLU A 199 20.24 3.82 25.55
C GLU A 199 19.45 3.20 26.72
N ILE A 200 18.27 3.75 27.04
CA ILE A 200 17.39 3.25 28.10
C ILE A 200 16.88 1.85 27.77
N VAL A 201 16.67 1.53 26.49
CA VAL A 201 16.04 0.28 26.06
C VAL A 201 16.99 -0.68 25.32
N LYS A 202 18.29 -0.37 25.20
CA LYS A 202 19.24 -1.12 24.35
C LYS A 202 19.35 -2.62 24.63
N ASP A 203 19.06 -3.05 25.84
CA ASP A 203 19.13 -4.44 26.28
C ASP A 203 17.89 -5.25 25.86
N ARG A 204 16.79 -4.58 25.53
CA ARG A 204 15.47 -5.22 25.34
C ARG A 204 14.66 -4.68 24.15
N GLY A 205 15.07 -3.58 23.55
CA GLY A 205 14.38 -2.92 22.45
C GLY A 205 15.19 -2.97 21.15
N TYR A 206 14.54 -3.35 20.06
CA TYR A 206 15.05 -3.15 18.71
C TYR A 206 14.15 -2.15 17.97
N ILE A 207 14.76 -1.11 17.41
CA ILE A 207 14.06 -0.04 16.71
C ILE A 207 14.46 -0.08 15.24
N MET A 208 13.46 -0.18 14.38
CA MET A 208 13.61 -0.21 12.92
C MET A 208 13.08 1.11 12.35
N ASN A 209 13.87 1.76 11.49
CA ASN A 209 13.53 3.02 10.83
C ASN A 209 13.36 2.83 9.32
#